data_AF-A0A2M7TYD3-F1
#
_entry.id   AF-A0A2M7TYD3-F1
#
_cell.length_a   1.000
_cell.length_b   1.000
_cell.length_c   1.000
_cell.angle_alpha   90.00
_cell.angle_beta   90.00
_cell.angle_gamma   90.00
#
_symmetry.space_group_name_H-M   'P 1'
#
loop_
_entity.id
_entity.type
_entity.pdbx_description
1 polymer ?
#
loop_
_entity_poly.entity_id
_entity_poly.type
_entity_poly.pdbx_seq_one_letter_code
_entity_poly.pdbx_strand_id
1 'polypeptide(L)' 'ADPLQMYLCDIMTAAVNIVGNPSISLPAGTSEGLPVGLQLMAPSKADHQLLSLAKQAEELLV' A
#
# COMPACT_ATOMS: atom_id res chain seq x y z
N ALA A 1 -23.94 -7.18 -8.05
CA ALA A 1 -22.66 -7.10 -7.33
C ALA A 1 -22.47 -8.41 -6.58
N ASP A 2 -21.43 -9.17 -6.92
CA ASP A 2 -21.04 -10.36 -6.17
C ASP A 2 -20.33 -9.91 -4.88
N PRO A 3 -20.86 -10.19 -3.68
CA PRO A 3 -20.24 -9.79 -2.41
C PRO A 3 -18.80 -10.28 -2.24
N LEU A 4 -18.46 -11.43 -2.84
CA LEU A 4 -17.10 -11.97 -2.76
C LEU A 4 -16.11 -11.09 -3.54
N GLN A 5 -16.51 -10.57 -4.70
CA GLN A 5 -15.68 -9.63 -5.47
C GLN A 5 -15.40 -8.34 -4.70
N MET A 6 -16.38 -7.85 -3.94
CA MET A 6 -16.18 -6.68 -3.08
C MET A 6 -15.15 -6.96 -1.98
N TYR A 7 -15.17 -8.13 -1.35
CA TYR A 7 -14.19 -8.48 -0.32
C TYR A 7 -12.76 -8.67 -0.86
N LEU A 8 -12.63 -9.15 -2.10
CA LEU A 8 -11.33 -9.32 -2.73
C LEU A 8 -10.58 -8.00 -2.95
N CYS A 9 -11.29 -6.86 -3.00
CA CYS A 9 -10.65 -5.55 -3.08
C CYS A 9 -9.68 -5.29 -1.91
N ASP A 10 -9.98 -5.82 -0.72
CA ASP A 10 -9.20 -5.57 0.49
C ASP A 10 -8.23 -6.70 0.86
N ILE A 11 -8.03 -7.68 -0.02
CA ILE A 11 -7.20 -8.86 0.28
C ILE A 11 -5.76 -8.51 0.70
N MET A 12 -5.19 -7.43 0.13
CA MET A 12 -3.84 -6.96 0.46
C MET A 12 -3.81 -5.82 1.49
N THR A 13 -4.96 -5.26 1.87
CA THR A 13 -5.05 -4.08 2.76
C THR A 13 -5.57 -4.47 4.14
N ALA A 14 -6.55 -5.37 4.25
CA ALA A 14 -7.21 -5.69 5.52
C ALA A 14 -6.25 -6.18 6.62
N ALA A 15 -5.20 -6.90 6.24
CA ALA A 15 -4.22 -7.46 7.19
C ALA A 15 -3.55 -6.36 8.04
N VAL A 16 -3.28 -5.19 7.47
CA VAL A 16 -2.59 -4.11 8.20
C VAL A 16 -3.45 -3.53 9.31
N ASN A 17 -4.76 -3.37 9.07
CA ASN A 17 -5.69 -2.85 10.05
C ASN A 17 -5.83 -3.79 11.25
N ILE A 18 -5.80 -5.10 11.02
CA ILE A 18 -5.90 -6.13 12.06
C ILE A 18 -4.62 -6.16 12.91
N VAL A 19 -3.45 -6.07 12.28
CA VAL A 19 -2.16 -6.10 12.99
C VAL A 19 -1.85 -4.76 13.67
N GLY A 20 -2.42 -3.65 13.21
CA GLY A 20 -2.21 -2.31 13.78
C GLY A 20 -0.86 -1.71 13.40
N ASN A 21 -0.24 -2.19 12.33
CA ASN A 21 1.02 -1.65 11.82
C ASN A 21 0.80 -0.42 10.94
N PRO A 22 1.77 0.51 10.85
CA PRO A 22 1.71 1.58 9.87
C PRO A 22 1.90 1.04 8.45
N SER A 23 1.12 1.55 7.50
CA SER A 23 1.28 1.31 6.07
C SER A 23 0.99 2.56 5.24
N ILE A 24 1.56 2.62 4.04
CA ILE A 24 1.36 3.68 3.06
C ILE A 24 1.20 3.06 1.66
N SER A 25 0.39 3.70 0.81
CA SER A 25 0.23 3.35 -0.59
C SER A 25 0.83 4.46 -1.46
N LEU A 26 1.66 4.08 -2.43
CA LEU A 26 2.35 5.00 -3.34
C LEU A 26 1.99 4.71 -4.80
N PRO A 27 1.96 5.71 -5.68
CA PRO A 27 1.92 5.48 -7.12
C PRO A 27 3.14 4.68 -7.56
N ALA A 28 2.94 3.63 -8.37
CA ALA A 28 3.99 2.75 -8.87
C ALA A 28 3.91 2.60 -10.40
N GLY A 29 3.54 3.69 -11.08
CA GLY A 29 3.36 3.74 -12.53
C GLY A 29 1.96 3.33 -12.98
N THR A 30 1.87 2.91 -14.25
CA THR A 30 0.61 2.51 -14.88
C THR A 30 0.73 1.14 -15.51
N SER A 31 -0.36 0.38 -15.47
CA SER A 31 -0.52 -0.87 -16.20
C SER A 31 -1.84 -0.82 -16.94
N GLU A 32 -1.83 -1.16 -18.24
CA GLU A 32 -3.04 -1.13 -19.09
C GLU A 32 -3.76 0.23 -19.09
N GLY A 33 -3.01 1.32 -18.92
CA GLY A 33 -3.55 2.69 -18.87
C GLY A 33 -4.19 3.08 -17.53
N LEU A 34 -4.12 2.22 -16.51
CA LEU A 34 -4.65 2.47 -15.16
C LEU A 34 -3.52 2.63 -14.14
N PRO A 35 -3.68 3.46 -13.10
CA PRO A 35 -2.68 3.63 -12.05
C PRO A 35 -2.51 2.36 -11.22
N VAL A 36 -1.25 2.01 -10.93
CA VAL A 36 -0.88 0.91 -10.04
C VAL A 36 -0.37 1.49 -8.73
N GLY A 37 -0.78 0.90 -7.60
CA GLY A 37 -0.32 1.28 -6.26
C GLY A 37 0.65 0.26 -5.68
N LEU A 38 1.68 0.74 -4.98
CA LEU A 38 2.59 -0.05 -4.16
C LEU A 38 2.26 0.15 -2.68
N GLN A 39 1.92 -0.93 -1.99
CA GLN A 39 1.67 -0.94 -0.54
C GLN A 39 2.98 -1.24 0.21
N LEU A 40 3.40 -0.35 1.10
CA LEU A 40 4.52 -0.55 2.03
C LEU A 40 3.99 -0.64 3.45
N MET A 41 4.56 -1.55 4.25
CA MET A 41 4.24 -1.73 5.68
C MET A 41 5.52 -1.69 6.50
N ALA A 42 5.46 -1.09 7.69
CA ALA A 42 6.57 -1.09 8.64
C ALA A 42 6.14 -1.68 9.99
N PRO A 43 7.08 -2.04 10.88
CA PRO A 43 6.76 -2.44 12.24
C PRO A 43 5.98 -1.36 13.01
N SER A 44 5.28 -1.74 14.07
CA SER A 44 4.51 -0.80 14.89
C SER A 44 5.39 0.36 15.38
N LYS A 45 4.86 1.59 15.29
CA LYS A 45 5.54 2.85 15.68
C LYS A 45 6.77 3.23 14.83
N ALA A 46 6.98 2.59 13.68
CA ALA A 46 8.08 2.90 12.75
C ALA A 46 7.70 3.89 11.64
N ASP A 47 6.75 4.79 11.90
CA ASP A 47 6.17 5.74 10.92
C ASP A 47 7.23 6.57 10.20
N HIS A 48 8.24 7.07 10.91
CA HIS A 48 9.34 7.84 10.31
C HIS A 48 10.15 7.00 9.32
N GLN A 49 10.42 5.73 9.65
CA GLN A 49 11.14 4.82 8.75
C GLN A 49 10.29 4.50 7.52
N LEU A 50 8.99 4.27 7.71
CA LEU A 50 8.04 4.06 6.62
C LEU A 50 8.01 5.25 5.67
N LEU A 51 7.89 6.47 6.18
CA LEU A 51 7.88 7.70 5.38
C LEU A 51 9.23 7.93 4.66
N SER A 52 10.36 7.64 5.34
CA SER A 52 11.68 7.77 4.73
C SER A 52 11.88 6.78 3.59
N LEU A 53 11.43 5.53 3.74
CA LEU A 53 11.43 4.53 2.68
C LEU A 53 10.47 4.91 1.55
N ALA A 54 9.27 5.39 1.91
CA ALA A 54 8.26 5.79 0.95
C ALA A 54 8.75 6.92 0.05
N LYS A 55 9.43 7.91 0.60
CA LYS A 55 10.07 8.98 -0.17
C LYS A 55 11.11 8.44 -1.17
N GLN A 56 11.98 7.53 -0.72
CA GLN A 56 12.98 6.92 -1.60
C GLN A 56 12.34 6.06 -2.69
N ALA A 57 11.25 5.36 -2.37
CA ALA A 57 10.49 4.59 -3.34
C ALA A 57 9.80 5.49 -4.37
N GLU A 58 9.20 6.61 -3.94
CA GLU A 58 8.60 7.60 -4.83
C GLU A 58 9.62 8.15 -5.84
N GLU A 59 10.82 8.54 -5.39
CA GLU A 59 11.91 9.03 -6.26
C GLU A 59 12.40 7.99 -7.29
N LEU A 60 12.20 6.70 -7.03
CA LEU A 60 12.61 5.62 -7.94
C LEU A 60 11.50 5.21 -8.91
N LEU A 61 10.24 5.33 -8.49
CA LEU A 61 9.07 4.82 -9.21
C LEU A 61 8.39 5.88 -10.08
N VAL A 62 8.58 7.18 -9.77
CA VAL A 62 8.00 8.34 -10.46
C VAL A 62 9.09 9.10 -11.19
#